data_AF-A0A077QQI6-F1
#
_entry.id   AF-A0A077QQI6-F1
#
_cell.length_a   1.000
_cell.length_b   1.000
_cell.length_c   1.000
_cell.angle_alpha   90.00
_cell.angle_beta   90.00
_cell.angle_gamma   90.00
#
_symmetry.space_group_name_H-M   'P 1'
#
loop_
_entity.id
_entity.type
_entity.pdbx_description
1 polymer ?
#
loop_
_entity_poly.entity_id
_entity_poly.type
_entity_poly.pdbx_seq_one_letter_code
_entity_poly.pdbx_strand_id
1 'polypeptide(L)'
;MAKGASKGKSSASSATRKKQASKAAKKAAYECDDDGNLLHPELAEALEKQKQPGLQRGQKKDKSKKDGKGGKKGKAEKKKQYIPPPKPPQPLPDPLDSMGLASLLPADLVVLLRKASKKDVITRCRALEGLLTWVEDALGRSMPSAAGPDNAEASALTAEEKKEALVMMLPSWVHLFPRLALSPTRRLRLLTMQIQILLLEKPQISDDQPSSTRAELLESPQYIEPILGPWAILCHDTDRTIERLGRSAWNDTCAWRNAQEEESSTQAANPVKLDLADYSHTLVAHLRTILLSPSPSFSLSMTAAHAVASGDSSLSRTSSGFATPSLPTGNVERDAKNRDDSNVEEDTAALDKRLVAGALAVLTSTLHHQPGSEVIQKLEDMLSSRLVWASLSPHNLTGSLGTRSSSSAAVTSFGYDSPAVRMRAWTLLSCLQNIVPEVL
;
A
#
# COMPACT_ATOMS: atom_id res chain seq x y z
N MET A 1 64.82 13.94 -19.28
CA MET A 1 63.97 14.46 -18.20
C MET A 1 62.64 13.73 -18.19
N ALA A 2 61.95 13.73 -17.05
CA ALA A 2 61.09 12.66 -16.53
C ALA A 2 59.67 12.51 -17.11
N LYS A 3 59.21 11.26 -17.00
CA LYS A 3 57.86 10.68 -16.84
C LYS A 3 56.64 11.60 -16.69
N GLY A 4 55.57 11.23 -17.39
CA GLY A 4 54.18 11.54 -17.03
C GLY A 4 53.24 10.42 -17.47
N ALA A 5 52.99 9.42 -16.62
CA ALA A 5 52.04 8.33 -16.87
C ALA A 5 50.59 8.81 -16.74
N SER A 6 49.74 8.41 -17.70
CA SER A 6 48.31 8.69 -17.75
C SER A 6 47.56 7.98 -16.61
N LYS A 7 46.91 8.76 -15.74
CA LYS A 7 45.97 8.27 -14.72
C LYS A 7 44.68 7.76 -15.39
N GLY A 8 44.53 6.45 -15.50
CA GLY A 8 43.27 5.80 -15.90
C GLY A 8 42.15 6.07 -14.88
N LYS A 9 41.08 6.74 -15.32
CA LYS A 9 39.85 6.92 -14.54
C LYS A 9 38.90 5.75 -14.84
N SER A 10 38.75 4.79 -13.94
CA SER A 10 37.73 3.72 -14.04
C SER A 10 36.37 4.22 -13.56
N SER A 11 35.29 3.91 -14.30
CA SER A 11 33.90 4.38 -14.12
C SER A 11 33.12 3.81 -12.91
N ALA A 12 33.80 3.17 -11.95
CA ALA A 12 33.13 2.60 -10.77
C ALA A 12 32.95 3.63 -9.64
N SER A 13 31.75 3.64 -9.02
CA SER A 13 31.40 4.50 -7.88
C SER A 13 32.32 4.27 -6.66
N SER A 14 32.48 5.29 -5.83
CA SER A 14 33.40 5.28 -4.66
C SER A 14 33.15 4.11 -3.70
N ALA A 15 31.88 3.76 -3.47
CA ALA A 15 31.49 2.62 -2.65
C ALA A 15 32.00 1.28 -3.22
N THR A 16 31.92 1.11 -4.54
CA THR A 16 32.41 -0.08 -5.24
C THR A 16 33.94 -0.15 -5.19
N ARG A 17 34.63 0.98 -5.34
CA ARG A 17 36.11 1.03 -5.18
C ARG A 17 36.53 0.66 -3.77
N LYS A 18 35.85 1.18 -2.74
CA LYS A 18 36.14 0.84 -1.34
C LYS A 18 35.86 -0.63 -1.03
N LYS A 19 34.77 -1.20 -1.58
CA LYS A 19 34.45 -2.62 -1.42
C LYS A 19 35.49 -3.52 -2.10
N GLN A 20 35.90 -3.19 -3.33
CA GLN A 20 36.92 -3.96 -4.05
C GLN A 20 38.30 -3.83 -3.39
N ALA A 21 38.68 -2.64 -2.92
CA ALA A 21 39.91 -2.44 -2.17
C ALA A 21 39.94 -3.25 -0.85
N SER A 22 38.81 -3.28 -0.13
CA SER A 22 38.70 -4.11 1.09
C SER A 22 38.77 -5.61 0.80
N LYS A 23 38.22 -6.06 -0.34
CA LYS A 23 38.27 -7.45 -0.77
C LYS A 23 39.68 -7.86 -1.19
N ALA A 24 40.39 -6.98 -1.91
CA ALA A 24 41.78 -7.20 -2.29
C ALA A 24 42.70 -7.23 -1.06
N ALA A 25 42.55 -6.29 -0.12
CA ALA A 25 43.32 -6.27 1.13
C ALA A 25 43.09 -7.53 1.98
N LYS A 26 41.84 -8.01 2.05
CA LYS A 26 41.53 -9.27 2.74
C LYS A 26 42.11 -10.49 2.03
N LYS A 27 42.17 -10.50 0.69
CA LYS A 27 42.79 -11.60 -0.06
C LYS A 27 44.31 -11.66 0.18
N ALA A 28 44.98 -10.51 0.14
CA ALA A 28 46.42 -10.42 0.39
C ALA A 28 46.81 -10.78 1.84
N ALA A 29 45.95 -10.47 2.81
CA ALA A 29 46.21 -10.77 4.21
C ALA A 29 46.15 -12.27 4.56
N TYR A 30 45.47 -13.09 3.74
CA TYR A 30 45.32 -14.54 3.95
C TYR A 30 46.01 -15.36 2.85
N GLU A 31 46.99 -14.79 2.17
CA GLU A 31 47.81 -15.50 1.19
C GLU A 31 48.88 -16.33 1.93
N CYS A 32 49.06 -17.59 1.54
CA CYS A 32 50.02 -18.52 2.14
C CYS A 32 51.14 -18.87 1.14
N ASP A 33 52.32 -19.23 1.67
CA ASP A 33 53.39 -19.85 0.88
C ASP A 33 53.11 -21.33 0.57
N ASP A 34 53.98 -21.93 -0.23
CA ASP A 34 53.88 -23.34 -0.66
C ASP A 34 53.99 -24.33 0.52
N ASP A 35 54.50 -23.89 1.67
CA ASP A 35 54.59 -24.66 2.92
C ASP A 35 53.36 -24.44 3.83
N GLY A 36 52.37 -23.65 3.39
CA GLY A 36 51.10 -23.42 4.06
C GLY A 36 51.12 -22.33 5.14
N ASN A 37 52.21 -21.56 5.28
CA ASN A 37 52.31 -20.48 6.24
C ASN A 37 51.82 -19.15 5.65
N LEU A 38 51.20 -18.30 6.47
CA LEU A 38 50.73 -16.99 6.04
C LEU A 38 51.92 -16.08 5.65
N LEU A 39 51.89 -15.54 4.43
CA LEU A 39 52.93 -14.63 3.92
C LEU A 39 52.94 -13.28 4.65
N HIS A 40 51.77 -12.85 5.16
CA HIS A 40 51.60 -11.54 5.80
C HIS A 40 50.81 -11.65 7.12
N PRO A 41 51.40 -12.26 8.17
CA PRO A 41 50.72 -12.51 9.44
C PRO A 41 50.31 -11.22 10.16
N GLU A 42 51.09 -10.15 10.04
CA GLU A 42 50.78 -8.84 10.66
C GLU A 42 49.52 -8.19 10.07
N LEU A 43 49.25 -8.40 8.77
CA LEU A 43 48.05 -7.87 8.11
C LEU A 43 46.79 -8.66 8.48
N ALA A 44 46.93 -9.98 8.67
CA ALA A 44 45.86 -10.83 9.18
C ALA A 44 45.48 -10.43 10.62
N GLU A 45 46.49 -10.21 11.49
CA GLU A 45 46.27 -9.80 12.88
C GLU A 45 45.63 -8.40 12.98
N ALA A 46 46.03 -7.46 12.11
CA ALA A 46 45.41 -6.13 12.04
C ALA A 46 43.92 -6.19 11.62
N LEU A 47 43.56 -7.10 10.70
CA LEU A 47 42.18 -7.33 10.27
C LEU A 47 41.31 -7.98 11.36
N GLU A 48 41.90 -8.84 12.20
CA GLU A 48 41.20 -9.43 13.34
C GLU A 48 41.03 -8.44 14.49
N LYS A 49 42.03 -7.60 14.77
CA LYS A 49 41.90 -6.48 15.74
C LYS A 49 40.82 -5.48 15.32
N GLN A 50 40.57 -5.31 14.03
CA GLN A 50 39.49 -4.46 13.51
C GLN A 50 38.08 -5.10 13.59
N LYS A 51 37.99 -6.42 13.77
CA LYS A 51 36.72 -7.15 13.92
C LYS A 51 36.22 -7.25 15.36
N GLN A 52 37.02 -6.86 16.36
CA GLN A 52 36.50 -6.74 17.72
C GLN A 52 35.49 -5.57 17.78
N PRO A 53 34.35 -5.72 18.49
CA PRO A 53 33.31 -4.70 18.54
C PRO A 53 33.84 -3.48 19.29
N GLY A 54 34.29 -2.48 18.52
CA GLY A 54 34.71 -1.20 19.05
C GLY A 54 33.56 -0.53 19.80
N LEU A 55 33.80 -0.27 21.09
CA LEU A 55 33.00 0.57 21.96
C LEU A 55 32.58 1.87 21.26
N GLN A 56 31.31 2.22 21.43
CA GLN A 56 30.66 3.39 20.83
C GLN A 56 31.48 4.67 20.98
N ARG A 57 31.75 5.28 19.84
CA ARG A 57 32.29 6.63 19.70
C ARG A 57 31.28 7.63 20.29
N GLY A 58 31.44 7.97 21.56
CA GLY A 58 30.58 8.92 22.27
C GLY A 58 30.87 9.16 23.75
N GLN A 59 31.81 8.45 24.38
CA GLN A 59 32.18 8.73 25.76
C GLN A 59 33.23 9.83 25.83
N LYS A 60 32.75 11.02 26.20
CA LYS A 60 33.59 12.12 26.67
C LYS A 60 34.36 11.65 27.90
N LYS A 61 35.67 11.71 27.78
CA LYS A 61 36.67 11.46 28.82
C LYS A 61 36.38 12.29 30.07
N ASP A 62 36.01 11.64 31.17
CA ASP A 62 36.01 12.24 32.50
C ASP A 62 37.45 12.61 32.89
N LYS A 63 37.66 13.89 33.23
CA LYS A 63 38.86 14.37 33.92
C LYS A 63 38.46 14.77 35.33
N SER A 64 39.25 14.28 36.27
CA SER A 64 39.12 14.34 37.73
C SER A 64 38.97 15.73 38.36
N LYS A 65 38.20 15.75 39.46
CA LYS A 65 38.37 16.48 40.74
C LYS A 65 38.68 17.98 40.70
N LYS A 66 37.73 18.79 41.21
CA LYS A 66 37.98 19.79 42.26
C LYS A 66 36.70 20.12 43.03
N ASP A 67 36.87 20.30 44.34
CA ASP A 67 35.88 20.42 45.41
C ASP A 67 34.83 21.54 45.25
N GLY A 68 33.63 21.32 45.81
CA GLY A 68 32.59 22.33 45.85
C GLY A 68 31.28 21.88 46.53
N LYS A 69 31.29 21.90 47.86
CA LYS A 69 30.18 21.72 48.81
C LYS A 69 28.92 22.55 48.42
N GLY A 70 27.74 21.94 48.36
CA GLY A 70 26.46 22.68 48.26
C GLY A 70 25.29 21.84 47.75
N GLY A 71 24.27 21.64 48.58
CA GLY A 71 23.23 20.63 48.37
C GLY A 71 22.03 21.05 47.49
N LYS A 72 21.24 20.05 47.10
CA LYS A 72 19.78 20.12 47.06
C LYS A 72 19.14 18.74 46.87
N LYS A 73 18.22 18.44 47.78
CA LYS A 73 17.32 17.28 47.85
C LYS A 73 16.58 17.02 46.53
N GLY A 74 16.65 15.76 46.08
CA GLY A 74 15.53 14.95 45.62
C GLY A 74 14.53 15.54 44.63
N LYS A 75 14.84 15.51 43.34
CA LYS A 75 13.84 15.20 42.30
C LYS A 75 14.13 13.80 41.81
N ALA A 76 13.31 12.83 42.22
CA ALA A 76 13.31 11.52 41.60
C ALA A 76 12.98 11.71 40.12
N GLU A 77 13.99 11.63 39.26
CA GLU A 77 13.80 11.47 37.83
C GLU A 77 13.02 10.16 37.65
N LYS A 78 11.71 10.28 37.41
CA LYS A 78 10.92 9.17 36.89
C LYS A 78 11.61 8.76 35.59
N LYS A 79 12.44 7.71 35.65
CA LYS A 79 13.02 7.07 34.46
C LYS A 79 11.84 6.84 33.53
N LYS A 80 11.84 7.56 32.40
CA LYS A 80 10.90 7.31 31.31
C LYS A 80 11.18 5.88 30.86
N GLN A 81 10.45 4.93 31.42
CA GLN A 81 10.50 3.55 31.01
C GLN A 81 10.09 3.56 29.55
N TYR A 82 11.03 3.22 28.67
CA TYR A 82 10.75 3.09 27.25
C TYR A 82 9.74 1.95 27.11
N ILE A 83 8.48 2.31 26.89
CA ILE A 83 7.46 1.36 26.45
C ILE A 83 7.67 1.25 24.94
N PRO A 84 8.17 0.11 24.42
CA PRO A 84 8.29 -0.07 22.99
C PRO A 84 6.89 0.07 22.37
N PRO A 85 6.78 0.76 21.22
CA PRO A 85 5.50 0.87 20.53
C PRO A 85 4.93 -0.53 20.27
N PRO A 86 3.59 -0.68 20.28
CA PRO A 86 2.93 -1.95 19.98
C PRO A 86 3.51 -2.56 18.71
N LYS A 87 3.77 -3.86 18.73
CA LYS A 87 4.24 -4.55 17.52
C LYS A 87 3.15 -4.40 16.45
N PRO A 88 3.51 -4.04 15.21
CA PRO A 88 2.53 -4.03 14.13
C PRO A 88 1.89 -5.43 14.01
N PRO A 89 0.62 -5.50 13.61
CA PRO A 89 -0.07 -6.77 13.43
C PRO A 89 0.72 -7.65 12.46
N GLN A 90 0.69 -8.96 12.70
CA GLN A 90 1.29 -9.88 11.77
C GLN A 90 0.51 -9.84 10.45
N PRO A 91 1.20 -9.73 9.32
CA PRO A 91 0.57 -9.83 8.02
C PRO A 91 -0.08 -11.19 7.86
N LEU A 92 -1.24 -11.21 7.20
CA LEU A 92 -1.90 -12.47 6.86
C LEU A 92 -0.95 -13.33 6.02
N PRO A 93 -0.92 -14.66 6.24
CA PRO A 93 -0.18 -15.57 5.38
C PRO A 93 -0.61 -15.39 3.92
N ASP A 94 0.34 -15.43 2.98
CA ASP A 94 0.04 -15.34 1.55
C ASP A 94 -0.79 -16.57 1.14
N PRO A 95 -2.03 -16.41 0.63
CA PRO A 95 -2.87 -17.53 0.20
C PRO A 95 -2.20 -18.43 -0.83
N LEU A 96 -1.30 -17.86 -1.64
CA LEU A 96 -0.62 -18.59 -2.70
C LEU A 96 0.22 -19.76 -2.15
N ASP A 97 0.87 -19.54 -1.01
CA ASP A 97 1.71 -20.55 -0.35
C ASP A 97 0.93 -21.27 0.78
N SER A 98 0.11 -20.54 1.55
CA SER A 98 -0.60 -21.10 2.71
C SER A 98 -1.78 -22.02 2.36
N MET A 99 -2.43 -21.79 1.21
CA MET A 99 -3.51 -22.65 0.70
C MET A 99 -3.02 -23.65 -0.36
N GLY A 100 -1.71 -23.68 -0.66
CA GLY A 100 -1.16 -24.57 -1.69
C GLY A 100 -1.57 -24.21 -3.12
N LEU A 101 -2.08 -23.01 -3.38
CA LEU A 101 -2.52 -22.60 -4.72
C LEU A 101 -1.37 -22.59 -5.74
N ALA A 102 -0.13 -22.38 -5.29
CA ALA A 102 1.04 -22.41 -6.16
C ALA A 102 1.24 -23.74 -6.93
N SER A 103 0.72 -24.86 -6.43
CA SER A 103 0.76 -26.16 -7.13
C SER A 103 -0.45 -26.43 -8.01
N LEU A 104 -1.53 -25.66 -7.86
CA LEU A 104 -2.77 -25.83 -8.60
C LEU A 104 -2.89 -24.85 -9.78
N LEU A 105 -2.29 -23.67 -9.65
CA LEU A 105 -2.34 -22.62 -10.66
C LEU A 105 -1.25 -22.81 -11.73
N PRO A 106 -1.51 -22.33 -12.97
CA PRO A 106 -0.49 -22.22 -14.02
C PRO A 106 0.78 -21.49 -13.55
N ALA A 107 1.95 -22.00 -13.93
CA ALA A 107 3.22 -21.51 -13.42
C ALA A 107 3.48 -20.03 -13.76
N ASP A 108 3.06 -19.58 -14.95
CA ASP A 108 3.12 -18.18 -15.37
C ASP A 108 2.25 -17.29 -14.48
N LEU A 109 1.02 -17.70 -14.18
CA LEU A 109 0.12 -17.00 -13.27
C LEU A 109 0.69 -16.92 -11.85
N VAL A 110 1.23 -18.02 -11.32
CA VAL A 110 1.90 -18.05 -10.01
C VAL A 110 3.06 -17.05 -9.95
N VAL A 111 3.86 -16.97 -11.02
CA VAL A 111 4.97 -16.00 -11.11
C VAL A 111 4.47 -14.56 -11.08
N LEU A 112 3.36 -14.25 -11.77
CA LEU A 112 2.75 -12.93 -11.76
C LEU A 112 2.24 -12.56 -10.36
N LEU A 113 1.50 -13.46 -9.69
CA LEU A 113 1.00 -13.25 -8.33
C LEU A 113 2.14 -13.03 -7.31
N ARG A 114 3.19 -13.85 -7.35
CA ARG A 114 4.39 -13.68 -6.49
C ARG A 114 5.14 -12.37 -6.76
N LYS A 115 5.15 -11.89 -8.01
CA LYS A 115 5.78 -10.60 -8.33
C LYS A 115 4.90 -9.42 -7.90
N ALA A 116 3.58 -9.55 -7.96
CA ALA A 116 2.64 -8.54 -7.51
C ALA A 116 2.66 -8.33 -5.98
N SER A 117 3.04 -9.34 -5.19
CA SER A 117 3.16 -9.23 -3.73
C SER A 117 4.43 -8.49 -3.26
N LYS A 118 5.45 -8.35 -4.12
CA LYS A 118 6.74 -7.72 -3.79
C LYS A 118 6.62 -6.25 -3.40
N LYS A 119 7.67 -5.71 -2.76
CA LYS A 119 7.72 -4.30 -2.33
C LYS A 119 8.03 -3.34 -3.49
N ASP A 120 8.90 -3.74 -4.42
CA ASP A 120 9.35 -2.90 -5.53
C ASP A 120 8.21 -2.51 -6.49
N VAL A 121 8.05 -1.22 -6.75
CA VAL A 121 6.95 -0.67 -7.57
C VAL A 121 7.04 -1.13 -9.01
N ILE A 122 8.23 -1.06 -9.62
CA ILE A 122 8.42 -1.40 -11.04
C ILE A 122 8.10 -2.89 -11.27
N THR A 123 8.55 -3.75 -10.35
CA THR A 123 8.26 -5.19 -10.40
C THR A 123 6.76 -5.45 -10.28
N ARG A 124 6.05 -4.75 -9.38
CA ARG A 124 4.60 -4.86 -9.25
C ARG A 124 3.87 -4.36 -10.49
N CYS A 125 4.26 -3.23 -11.08
CA CYS A 125 3.66 -2.69 -12.29
C CYS A 125 3.75 -3.71 -13.44
N ARG A 126 4.96 -4.24 -13.70
CA ARG A 126 5.16 -5.27 -14.74
C ARG A 126 4.38 -6.55 -14.47
N ALA A 127 4.24 -6.94 -13.20
CA ALA A 127 3.45 -8.11 -12.81
C ALA A 127 1.96 -7.89 -13.08
N LEU A 128 1.43 -6.70 -12.76
CA LEU A 128 0.03 -6.37 -13.03
C LEU A 128 -0.25 -6.14 -14.52
N GLU A 129 0.70 -5.65 -15.30
CA GLU A 129 0.58 -5.59 -16.75
C GLU A 129 0.48 -7.00 -17.35
N GLY A 130 1.36 -7.91 -16.93
CA GLY A 130 1.28 -9.32 -17.33
C GLY A 130 0.00 -10.00 -16.87
N LEU A 131 -0.45 -9.73 -15.62
CA LEU A 131 -1.70 -10.27 -15.10
C LEU A 131 -2.92 -9.74 -15.86
N LEU A 132 -2.93 -8.45 -16.22
CA LEU A 132 -3.99 -7.87 -17.04
C LEU A 132 -4.09 -8.59 -18.39
N THR A 133 -2.97 -8.76 -19.09
CA THR A 133 -2.94 -9.51 -20.36
C THR A 133 -3.37 -10.96 -20.19
N TRP A 134 -2.98 -11.61 -19.08
CA TRP A 134 -3.39 -12.98 -18.77
C TRP A 134 -4.91 -13.09 -18.56
N VAL A 135 -5.51 -12.15 -17.82
CA VAL A 135 -6.97 -12.10 -17.60
C VAL A 135 -7.71 -11.80 -18.89
N GLU A 136 -7.22 -10.86 -19.72
CA GLU A 136 -7.80 -10.57 -21.03
C GLU A 136 -7.78 -11.81 -21.95
N ASP A 137 -6.68 -12.55 -21.95
CA ASP A 137 -6.53 -13.79 -22.71
C ASP A 137 -7.46 -14.91 -22.20
N ALA A 138 -7.55 -15.10 -20.88
CA ALA A 138 -8.47 -16.04 -20.25
C ALA A 138 -9.95 -15.74 -20.56
N LEU A 139 -10.29 -14.47 -20.78
CA LEU A 139 -11.64 -14.03 -21.14
C LEU A 139 -11.85 -13.91 -22.67
N GLY A 140 -10.89 -14.34 -23.50
CA GLY A 140 -11.01 -14.31 -24.96
C GLY A 140 -10.99 -12.89 -25.57
N ARG A 141 -10.48 -11.90 -24.83
CA ARG A 141 -10.35 -10.49 -25.25
C ARG A 141 -9.00 -10.15 -25.85
N SER A 142 -8.04 -11.08 -25.81
CA SER A 142 -6.75 -10.91 -26.45
C SER A 142 -6.94 -10.69 -27.95
N MET A 143 -6.44 -9.56 -28.47
CA MET A 143 -6.32 -9.37 -29.91
C MET A 143 -5.43 -10.49 -30.46
N PRO A 144 -5.77 -11.14 -31.59
CA PRO A 144 -4.88 -12.12 -32.21
C PRO A 144 -3.55 -11.40 -32.48
N SER A 145 -2.57 -11.67 -31.64
CA SER A 145 -1.25 -11.10 -31.79
C SER A 145 -0.71 -11.52 -33.15
N ALA A 146 -0.06 -10.60 -33.85
CA ALA A 146 0.73 -10.86 -35.05
C ALA A 146 1.98 -11.73 -34.77
N ALA A 147 1.90 -12.62 -33.77
CA ALA A 147 2.85 -13.68 -33.56
C ALA A 147 2.51 -14.80 -34.54
N GLY A 148 3.44 -15.07 -35.45
CA GLY A 148 3.31 -16.13 -36.45
C GLY A 148 3.07 -17.52 -35.83
N PRO A 149 2.81 -18.52 -36.68
CA PRO A 149 2.36 -19.87 -36.30
C PRO A 149 3.28 -20.63 -35.31
N ASP A 150 4.49 -20.15 -35.04
CA ASP A 150 5.45 -20.78 -34.14
C ASP A 150 5.23 -20.45 -32.64
N ASN A 151 4.30 -19.55 -32.29
CA ASN A 151 3.97 -19.23 -30.89
C ASN A 151 2.63 -19.84 -30.42
N ALA A 152 1.96 -20.60 -31.29
CA ALA A 152 0.70 -21.28 -30.98
C ALA A 152 0.86 -22.43 -29.96
N GLU A 153 2.10 -22.88 -29.71
CA GLU A 153 2.42 -23.85 -28.65
C GLU A 153 2.60 -23.20 -27.26
N ALA A 154 2.59 -21.86 -27.14
CA ALA A 154 2.98 -21.16 -25.91
C ALA A 154 1.87 -21.08 -24.84
N SER A 155 0.64 -21.51 -25.13
CA SER A 155 -0.40 -21.64 -24.10
C SER A 155 -1.05 -23.00 -24.23
N ALA A 156 -0.43 -24.00 -23.60
CA ALA A 156 -0.93 -25.37 -23.54
C ALA A 156 -2.28 -25.51 -22.81
N LEU A 157 -2.80 -24.44 -22.22
CA LEU A 157 -4.06 -24.40 -21.49
C LEU A 157 -5.20 -23.99 -22.41
N THR A 158 -6.28 -24.76 -22.36
CA THR A 158 -7.57 -24.44 -22.95
C THR A 158 -8.16 -23.18 -22.33
N ALA A 159 -9.06 -22.50 -23.04
CA ALA A 159 -9.74 -21.31 -22.53
C ALA A 159 -10.51 -21.61 -21.22
N GLU A 160 -11.05 -22.82 -21.09
CA GLU A 160 -11.79 -23.25 -19.90
C GLU A 160 -10.86 -23.43 -18.69
N GLU A 161 -9.69 -24.08 -18.87
CA GLU A 161 -8.70 -24.18 -17.79
C GLU A 161 -8.19 -22.81 -17.33
N LYS A 162 -8.08 -21.84 -18.25
CA LYS A 162 -7.72 -20.46 -17.89
C LYS A 162 -8.81 -19.77 -17.06
N LYS A 163 -10.09 -19.95 -17.42
CA LYS A 163 -11.21 -19.42 -16.63
C LYS A 163 -11.27 -20.07 -15.24
N GLU A 164 -11.08 -21.38 -15.14
CA GLU A 164 -11.03 -22.06 -13.85
C GLU A 164 -9.87 -21.57 -12.98
N ALA A 165 -8.70 -21.35 -13.60
CA ALA A 165 -7.56 -20.74 -12.92
C ALA A 165 -7.82 -19.29 -12.46
N LEU A 166 -8.67 -18.50 -13.16
CA LEU A 166 -9.10 -17.19 -12.68
C LEU A 166 -9.89 -17.30 -11.36
N VAL A 167 -10.76 -18.30 -11.24
CA VAL A 167 -11.52 -18.55 -10.01
C VAL A 167 -10.58 -19.01 -8.88
N MET A 168 -9.69 -19.97 -9.17
CA MET A 168 -8.73 -20.48 -8.19
C MET A 168 -7.75 -19.41 -7.67
N MET A 169 -7.42 -18.38 -8.45
CA MET A 169 -6.52 -17.32 -8.00
C MET A 169 -7.19 -16.27 -7.12
N LEU A 170 -8.52 -16.24 -7.01
CA LEU A 170 -9.26 -15.19 -6.30
C LEU A 170 -8.80 -14.96 -4.86
N PRO A 171 -8.48 -15.99 -4.03
CA PRO A 171 -7.91 -15.76 -2.71
C PRO A 171 -6.63 -14.92 -2.74
N SER A 172 -5.75 -15.17 -3.71
CA SER A 172 -4.51 -14.41 -3.90
C SER A 172 -4.81 -12.98 -4.36
N TRP A 173 -5.76 -12.80 -5.28
CA TRP A 173 -6.18 -11.47 -5.73
C TRP A 173 -6.78 -10.64 -4.59
N VAL A 174 -7.71 -11.21 -3.82
CA VAL A 174 -8.35 -10.59 -2.65
C VAL A 174 -7.31 -10.18 -1.60
N HIS A 175 -6.27 -11.00 -1.38
CA HIS A 175 -5.18 -10.67 -0.48
C HIS A 175 -4.33 -9.49 -0.98
N LEU A 176 -4.06 -9.40 -2.28
CA LEU A 176 -3.27 -8.33 -2.89
C LEU A 176 -4.04 -7.02 -3.03
N PHE A 177 -5.34 -7.11 -3.34
CA PHE A 177 -6.16 -6.00 -3.79
C PHE A 177 -6.15 -4.79 -2.85
N PRO A 178 -6.35 -4.90 -1.53
CA PRO A 178 -6.41 -3.72 -0.64
C PRO A 178 -5.17 -2.84 -0.76
N ARG A 179 -3.98 -3.44 -0.80
CA ARG A 179 -2.71 -2.73 -0.94
C ARG A 179 -2.53 -2.11 -2.32
N LEU A 180 -2.96 -2.80 -3.37
CA LEU A 180 -2.80 -2.31 -4.73
C LEU A 180 -3.79 -1.18 -5.03
N ALA A 181 -5.04 -1.32 -4.57
CA ALA A 181 -6.11 -0.34 -4.70
C ALA A 181 -5.76 0.99 -4.02
N LEU A 182 -5.14 0.94 -2.84
CA LEU A 182 -4.74 2.14 -2.09
C LEU A 182 -3.28 2.56 -2.32
N SER A 183 -2.60 1.98 -3.31
CA SER A 183 -1.19 2.24 -3.60
C SER A 183 -0.89 3.74 -3.83
N PRO A 184 0.24 4.28 -3.35
CA PRO A 184 0.66 5.65 -3.68
C PRO A 184 1.04 5.81 -5.15
N THR A 185 1.24 4.72 -5.90
CA THR A 185 1.54 4.76 -7.34
C THR A 185 0.26 4.75 -8.16
N ARG A 186 0.04 5.81 -8.95
CA ARG A 186 -1.11 5.94 -9.86
C ARG A 186 -1.25 4.74 -10.82
N ARG A 187 -0.15 4.30 -11.43
CA ARG A 187 -0.15 3.17 -12.39
C ARG A 187 -0.66 1.87 -11.77
N LEU A 188 -0.23 1.55 -10.55
CA LEU A 188 -0.70 0.37 -9.82
C LEU A 188 -2.21 0.42 -9.58
N ARG A 189 -2.73 1.57 -9.15
CA ARG A 189 -4.18 1.76 -8.93
C ARG A 189 -4.98 1.58 -10.21
N LEU A 190 -4.50 2.13 -11.32
CA LEU A 190 -5.15 1.98 -12.63
C LEU A 190 -5.19 0.51 -13.09
N LEU A 191 -4.06 -0.20 -13.06
CA LEU A 191 -3.99 -1.61 -13.44
C LEU A 191 -4.89 -2.46 -12.53
N THR A 192 -4.92 -2.16 -11.24
CA THR A 192 -5.78 -2.85 -10.26
C THR A 192 -7.26 -2.70 -10.62
N MET A 193 -7.69 -1.47 -10.94
CA MET A 193 -9.07 -1.22 -11.36
C MET A 193 -9.40 -1.93 -12.68
N GLN A 194 -8.48 -1.94 -13.66
CA GLN A 194 -8.69 -2.63 -14.93
C GLN A 194 -8.88 -4.14 -14.73
N ILE A 195 -8.02 -4.79 -13.93
CA ILE A 195 -8.14 -6.21 -13.61
C ILE A 195 -9.45 -6.48 -12.85
N GLN A 196 -9.78 -5.66 -11.85
CA GLN A 196 -11.03 -5.81 -11.09
C GLN A 196 -12.27 -5.73 -11.99
N ILE A 197 -12.28 -4.82 -12.98
CA ILE A 197 -13.38 -4.70 -13.94
C ILE A 197 -13.55 -5.97 -14.76
N LEU A 198 -12.45 -6.57 -15.22
CA LEU A 198 -12.49 -7.81 -15.98
C LEU A 198 -12.97 -8.99 -15.13
N LEU A 199 -12.50 -9.10 -13.88
CA LEU A 199 -12.95 -10.15 -12.97
C LEU A 199 -14.43 -10.02 -12.58
N LEU A 200 -14.99 -8.81 -12.65
CA LEU A 200 -16.40 -8.52 -12.40
C LEU A 200 -17.25 -8.48 -13.68
N GLU A 201 -16.71 -8.88 -14.81
CA GLU A 201 -17.46 -8.90 -16.05
C GLU A 201 -18.66 -9.87 -15.95
N LYS A 202 -19.74 -9.54 -16.66
CA LYS A 202 -20.94 -10.38 -16.71
C LYS A 202 -20.60 -11.69 -17.44
N PRO A 203 -21.06 -12.85 -16.94
CA PRO A 203 -20.95 -14.10 -17.67
C PRO A 203 -21.59 -13.95 -19.06
N GLN A 204 -20.91 -14.43 -20.09
CA GLN A 204 -21.51 -14.51 -21.42
C GLN A 204 -22.63 -15.56 -21.38
N ILE A 205 -23.77 -15.25 -22.01
CA ILE A 205 -25.08 -15.92 -21.86
C ILE A 205 -25.11 -17.41 -22.25
N SER A 206 -24.01 -17.95 -22.77
CA SER A 206 -23.90 -19.32 -23.24
C SER A 206 -22.86 -20.07 -22.42
N ASP A 207 -23.31 -20.73 -21.36
CA ASP A 207 -23.01 -22.13 -21.07
C ASP A 207 -23.36 -22.47 -19.61
N ASP A 208 -23.63 -23.75 -19.38
CA ASP A 208 -23.81 -24.48 -18.12
C ASP A 208 -22.52 -24.47 -17.25
N GLN A 209 -21.80 -23.35 -17.26
CA GLN A 209 -20.42 -23.22 -16.79
C GLN A 209 -20.31 -23.03 -15.26
N PRO A 210 -19.21 -23.51 -14.66
CA PRO A 210 -18.88 -23.31 -13.25
C PRO A 210 -18.90 -21.83 -12.83
N SER A 211 -18.96 -21.63 -11.51
CA SER A 211 -19.07 -20.33 -10.84
C SER A 211 -18.18 -19.25 -11.48
N SER A 212 -18.82 -18.16 -11.95
CA SER A 212 -18.08 -17.04 -12.54
C SER A 212 -17.26 -16.30 -11.48
N THR A 213 -16.13 -15.71 -11.89
CA THR A 213 -15.31 -14.87 -10.99
C THR A 213 -16.11 -13.75 -10.34
N ARG A 214 -17.11 -13.21 -11.06
CA ARG A 214 -18.02 -12.18 -10.54
C ARG A 214 -18.89 -12.73 -9.41
N ALA A 215 -19.51 -13.89 -9.60
CA ALA A 215 -20.34 -14.52 -8.58
C ALA A 215 -19.51 -14.83 -7.33
N GLU A 216 -18.37 -15.50 -7.51
CA GLU A 216 -17.45 -15.82 -6.42
C GLU A 216 -17.03 -14.56 -5.63
N LEU A 217 -16.59 -13.50 -6.31
CA LEU A 217 -16.13 -12.27 -5.66
C LEU A 217 -17.22 -11.53 -4.90
N LEU A 218 -18.46 -11.51 -5.41
CA LEU A 218 -19.55 -10.70 -4.85
C LEU A 218 -20.39 -11.45 -3.82
N GLU A 219 -20.55 -12.77 -3.95
CA GLU A 219 -21.41 -13.57 -3.06
C GLU A 219 -20.64 -14.12 -1.86
N SER A 220 -19.32 -14.32 -1.97
CA SER A 220 -18.50 -14.84 -0.88
C SER A 220 -18.07 -13.74 0.10
N PRO A 221 -18.53 -13.74 1.38
CA PRO A 221 -18.15 -12.73 2.37
C PRO A 221 -16.64 -12.65 2.59
N GLN A 222 -15.95 -13.81 2.59
CA GLN A 222 -14.50 -13.93 2.72
C GLN A 222 -13.71 -13.20 1.62
N TYR A 223 -14.32 -12.95 0.45
CA TYR A 223 -13.70 -12.23 -0.66
C TYR A 223 -14.10 -10.76 -0.69
N ILE A 224 -15.38 -10.46 -0.48
CA ILE A 224 -15.87 -9.09 -0.60
C ILE A 224 -15.51 -8.22 0.61
N GLU A 225 -15.57 -8.75 1.84
CA GLU A 225 -15.32 -7.95 3.05
C GLU A 225 -13.93 -7.29 3.07
N PRO A 226 -12.82 -7.99 2.72
CA PRO A 226 -11.50 -7.38 2.73
C PRO A 226 -11.30 -6.31 1.64
N ILE A 227 -11.99 -6.43 0.50
CA ILE A 227 -11.78 -5.56 -0.65
C ILE A 227 -12.78 -4.39 -0.71
N LEU A 228 -13.97 -4.51 -0.10
CA LEU A 228 -15.08 -3.55 -0.28
C LEU A 228 -14.68 -2.12 0.04
N GLY A 229 -14.08 -1.88 1.21
CA GLY A 229 -13.62 -0.56 1.63
C GLY A 229 -12.59 0.03 0.65
N PRO A 230 -11.44 -0.64 0.43
CA PRO A 230 -10.43 -0.21 -0.53
C PRO A 230 -10.98 0.01 -1.95
N TRP A 231 -11.91 -0.86 -2.38
CA TRP A 231 -12.54 -0.78 -3.69
C TRP A 231 -13.43 0.46 -3.82
N ALA A 232 -14.28 0.72 -2.81
CA ALA A 232 -15.11 1.92 -2.75
C ALA A 232 -14.25 3.20 -2.84
N ILE A 233 -13.14 3.25 -2.10
CA ILE A 233 -12.19 4.38 -2.16
C ILE A 233 -11.58 4.53 -3.56
N LEU A 234 -11.17 3.42 -4.20
CA LEU A 234 -10.59 3.42 -5.54
C LEU A 234 -11.61 3.87 -6.61
N CYS A 235 -12.89 3.50 -6.46
CA CYS A 235 -13.97 3.99 -7.32
C CYS A 235 -14.22 5.49 -7.21
N HIS A 236 -13.72 6.12 -6.16
CA HIS A 236 -13.74 7.56 -5.94
C HIS A 236 -12.32 8.14 -5.88
N ASP A 237 -11.36 7.61 -6.65
CA ASP A 237 -10.00 8.17 -6.71
C ASP A 237 -10.01 9.66 -7.14
N THR A 238 -8.93 10.40 -6.85
CA THR A 238 -8.79 11.78 -7.32
C THR A 238 -8.35 11.87 -8.78
N ASP A 239 -7.80 10.78 -9.33
CA ASP A 239 -7.54 10.64 -10.76
C ASP A 239 -8.85 10.33 -11.52
N ARG A 240 -9.22 11.22 -12.44
CA ARG A 240 -10.48 11.12 -13.20
C ARG A 240 -10.59 9.85 -14.05
N THR A 241 -9.49 9.32 -14.56
CA THR A 241 -9.53 8.11 -15.39
C THR A 241 -9.86 6.89 -14.54
N ILE A 242 -9.20 6.76 -13.38
CA ILE A 242 -9.47 5.69 -12.42
C ILE A 242 -10.89 5.82 -11.87
N GLU A 243 -11.29 7.03 -11.45
CA GLU A 243 -12.64 7.32 -10.95
C GLU A 243 -13.72 6.94 -11.96
N ARG A 244 -13.60 7.37 -13.22
CA ARG A 244 -14.61 7.06 -14.24
C ARG A 244 -14.78 5.56 -14.47
N LEU A 245 -13.67 4.82 -14.56
CA LEU A 245 -13.69 3.36 -14.70
C LEU A 245 -14.33 2.71 -13.46
N GLY A 246 -13.89 3.10 -12.27
CA GLY A 246 -14.38 2.55 -11.03
C GLY A 246 -15.84 2.86 -10.73
N ARG A 247 -16.31 4.09 -11.00
CA ARG A 247 -17.73 4.46 -10.86
C ARG A 247 -18.62 3.66 -11.80
N SER A 248 -18.20 3.46 -13.04
CA SER A 248 -18.94 2.63 -13.99
C SER A 248 -19.06 1.19 -13.49
N ALA A 249 -17.95 0.62 -13.01
CA ALA A 249 -17.92 -0.74 -12.47
C ALA A 249 -18.77 -0.87 -11.19
N TRP A 250 -18.64 0.09 -10.28
CA TRP A 250 -19.37 0.13 -9.01
C TRP A 250 -20.88 0.17 -9.24
N ASN A 251 -21.36 1.04 -10.13
CA ASN A 251 -22.79 1.14 -10.45
C ASN A 251 -23.34 -0.13 -11.16
N ASP A 252 -22.49 -0.86 -11.90
CA ASP A 252 -22.89 -2.12 -12.53
C ASP A 252 -22.94 -3.30 -11.55
N THR A 253 -22.19 -3.24 -10.45
CA THR A 253 -21.93 -4.38 -9.56
C THR A 253 -22.55 -4.23 -8.18
N CYS A 254 -22.81 -3.02 -7.72
CA CYS A 254 -23.33 -2.74 -6.39
C CYS A 254 -24.71 -2.07 -6.50
N ALA A 255 -25.59 -2.40 -5.57
CA ALA A 255 -26.89 -1.77 -5.40
C ALA A 255 -27.19 -1.56 -3.91
N TRP A 256 -28.06 -0.60 -3.63
CA TRP A 256 -28.71 -0.48 -2.32
C TRP A 256 -30.13 -0.99 -2.54
N ARG A 257 -30.44 -2.23 -2.16
CA ARG A 257 -31.82 -2.71 -2.33
C ARG A 257 -32.68 -2.14 -1.22
N ASN A 258 -33.80 -1.55 -1.61
CA ASN A 258 -34.86 -1.21 -0.68
C ASN A 258 -35.82 -2.39 -0.60
N ALA A 259 -36.27 -2.76 0.60
CA ALA A 259 -37.21 -3.86 0.83
C ALA A 259 -38.53 -3.74 0.02
N GLN A 260 -38.83 -2.58 -0.56
CA GLN A 260 -40.03 -2.33 -1.37
C GLN A 260 -39.87 -2.65 -2.87
N GLU A 261 -38.66 -2.87 -3.39
CA GLU A 261 -38.44 -3.15 -4.82
C GLU A 261 -38.50 -4.66 -5.16
N GLU A 262 -38.54 -5.53 -4.16
CA GLU A 262 -38.51 -7.00 -4.35
C GLU A 262 -39.75 -7.57 -5.05
N GLU A 263 -40.90 -6.87 -5.05
CA GLU A 263 -42.16 -7.40 -5.59
C GLU A 263 -42.37 -7.16 -7.09
N SER A 264 -41.51 -6.39 -7.78
CA SER A 264 -41.79 -5.94 -9.16
C SER A 264 -40.84 -6.41 -10.26
N SER A 265 -39.74 -7.09 -9.93
CA SER A 265 -38.83 -7.59 -10.97
C SER A 265 -39.24 -8.98 -11.45
N THR A 266 -39.92 -9.01 -12.60
CA THR A 266 -40.12 -10.20 -13.45
C THR A 266 -38.79 -10.88 -13.78
N GLN A 267 -38.85 -12.22 -13.90
CA GLN A 267 -37.76 -13.20 -14.04
C GLN A 267 -36.88 -13.04 -15.30
N ALA A 268 -36.19 -11.92 -15.46
CA ALA A 268 -34.97 -11.87 -16.26
C ALA A 268 -33.79 -12.12 -15.32
N ALA A 269 -32.92 -13.08 -15.66
CA ALA A 269 -31.73 -13.42 -14.90
C ALA A 269 -30.77 -12.21 -14.85
N ASN A 270 -30.99 -11.32 -13.89
CA ASN A 270 -30.14 -10.16 -13.69
C ASN A 270 -28.76 -10.64 -13.21
N PRO A 271 -27.67 -10.05 -13.74
CA PRO A 271 -26.32 -10.42 -13.31
C PRO A 271 -26.15 -10.15 -11.81
N VAL A 272 -25.39 -11.03 -11.13
CA VAL A 272 -25.10 -10.95 -9.69
C VAL A 272 -24.66 -9.53 -9.32
N LYS A 273 -25.34 -8.94 -8.32
CA LYS A 273 -25.00 -7.63 -7.76
C LYS A 273 -24.88 -7.75 -6.24
N LEU A 274 -23.91 -7.04 -5.69
CA LEU A 274 -23.70 -6.88 -4.27
C LEU A 274 -24.75 -5.95 -3.68
N ASP A 275 -25.44 -6.40 -2.64
CA ASP A 275 -26.27 -5.53 -1.82
C ASP A 275 -25.41 -4.83 -0.77
N LEU A 276 -25.30 -3.51 -0.87
CA LEU A 276 -24.48 -2.70 0.03
C LEU A 276 -25.12 -2.55 1.43
N ALA A 277 -26.41 -2.86 1.59
CA ALA A 277 -27.06 -2.84 2.89
C ALA A 277 -26.41 -3.84 3.87
N ASP A 278 -26.17 -5.06 3.41
CA ASP A 278 -25.57 -6.17 4.17
C ASP A 278 -24.16 -5.82 4.65
N TYR A 279 -23.39 -5.12 3.80
CA TYR A 279 -22.00 -4.76 4.07
C TYR A 279 -21.82 -3.31 4.55
N SER A 280 -22.91 -2.65 4.95
CA SER A 280 -22.87 -1.26 5.45
C SER A 280 -21.90 -1.11 6.62
N HIS A 281 -21.85 -2.09 7.53
CA HIS A 281 -20.95 -2.07 8.68
C HIS A 281 -19.47 -2.14 8.27
N THR A 282 -19.12 -3.01 7.32
CA THR A 282 -17.77 -3.17 6.77
C THR A 282 -17.30 -1.88 6.10
N LEU A 283 -18.18 -1.27 5.29
CA LEU A 283 -17.88 -0.02 4.61
C LEU A 283 -17.66 1.11 5.63
N VAL A 284 -18.56 1.27 6.60
CA VAL A 284 -18.45 2.30 7.65
C VAL A 284 -17.19 2.11 8.50
N ALA A 285 -16.84 0.88 8.86
CA ALA A 285 -15.60 0.60 9.61
C ALA A 285 -14.34 1.03 8.84
N HIS A 286 -14.31 0.80 7.52
CA HIS A 286 -13.22 1.27 6.68
C HIS A 286 -13.16 2.80 6.60
N LEU A 287 -14.32 3.47 6.41
CA LEU A 287 -14.40 4.93 6.38
C LEU A 287 -13.94 5.56 7.69
N ARG A 288 -14.33 4.99 8.84
CA ARG A 288 -13.87 5.42 10.17
C ARG A 288 -12.35 5.40 10.29
N THR A 289 -11.72 4.33 9.81
CA THR A 289 -10.25 4.17 9.85
C THR A 289 -9.54 5.32 9.12
N ILE A 290 -10.15 5.85 8.06
CA ILE A 290 -9.61 6.96 7.27
C ILE A 290 -10.00 8.31 7.89
N LEU A 291 -11.29 8.56 8.10
CA LEU A 291 -11.84 9.89 8.43
C LEU A 291 -11.62 10.30 9.89
N LEU A 292 -11.42 9.35 10.79
CA LEU A 292 -11.14 9.62 12.21
C LEU A 292 -9.65 9.59 12.54
N SER A 293 -8.79 9.50 11.51
CA SER A 293 -7.35 9.44 11.70
C SER A 293 -6.65 10.73 11.27
N PRO A 294 -5.67 11.24 12.05
CA PRO A 294 -4.76 12.28 11.59
C PRO A 294 -3.71 11.77 10.59
N SER A 295 -3.57 10.44 10.43
CA SER A 295 -2.77 9.83 9.35
C SER A 295 -3.45 8.54 8.85
N PRO A 296 -4.36 8.68 7.87
CA PRO A 296 -5.09 7.57 7.27
C PRO A 296 -4.20 6.42 6.78
N SER A 297 -3.14 6.71 6.04
CA SER A 297 -2.22 5.71 5.49
C SER A 297 -1.52 4.91 6.59
N PHE A 298 -1.10 5.57 7.66
CA PHE A 298 -0.54 4.89 8.83
C PHE A 298 -1.58 4.00 9.52
N SER A 299 -2.81 4.49 9.69
CA SER A 299 -3.88 3.75 10.37
C SER A 299 -4.29 2.51 9.60
N LEU A 300 -4.40 2.62 8.26
CA LEU A 300 -4.61 1.49 7.38
C LEU A 300 -3.46 0.49 7.47
N SER A 301 -2.20 0.94 7.54
CA SER A 301 -1.04 0.03 7.68
C SER A 301 -1.05 -0.81 8.97
N MET A 302 -1.83 -0.40 9.97
CA MET A 302 -2.06 -1.14 11.21
C MET A 302 -3.23 -2.12 11.12
N THR A 303 -3.79 -2.34 9.93
CA THR A 303 -4.80 -3.38 9.69
C THR A 303 -4.16 -4.57 8.95
N ALA A 304 -4.62 -5.78 9.25
CA ALA A 304 -4.05 -7.00 8.69
C ALA A 304 -4.13 -7.05 7.15
N ALA A 305 -5.17 -6.47 6.56
CA ALA A 305 -5.38 -6.40 5.10
C ALA A 305 -4.33 -5.53 4.37
N HIS A 306 -3.70 -4.59 5.07
CA HIS A 306 -2.68 -3.71 4.49
C HIS A 306 -1.27 -3.93 5.07
N ALA A 307 -1.14 -4.80 6.08
CA ALA A 307 0.14 -5.17 6.66
C ALA A 307 1.00 -5.94 5.63
N VAL A 308 2.31 -5.67 5.61
CA VAL A 308 3.23 -6.36 4.69
C VAL A 308 3.87 -7.57 5.32
N ALA A 309 3.71 -8.71 4.64
CA ALA A 309 4.46 -9.93 4.79
C ALA A 309 5.96 -9.60 4.89
N SER A 310 6.44 -9.50 6.12
CA SER A 310 7.86 -9.34 6.40
C SER A 310 8.44 -10.74 6.38
N GLY A 311 8.89 -11.21 5.22
CA GLY A 311 9.53 -12.52 5.06
C GLY A 311 10.88 -12.67 5.78
N ASP A 312 11.23 -11.75 6.68
CA ASP A 312 12.47 -11.81 7.43
C ASP A 312 12.30 -11.16 8.81
N SER A 313 12.22 -11.99 9.86
CA SER A 313 12.11 -11.55 11.26
C SER A 313 13.39 -10.89 11.79
N SER A 314 14.47 -10.85 11.00
CA SER A 314 15.77 -10.32 11.38
C SER A 314 16.05 -8.88 10.92
N LEU A 315 15.25 -8.32 10.00
CA LEU A 315 15.48 -6.99 9.41
C LEU A 315 14.53 -5.94 9.99
N SER A 316 14.74 -5.67 11.28
CA SER A 316 14.06 -4.62 12.03
C SER A 316 14.73 -3.25 11.76
N ARG A 317 13.92 -2.26 11.37
CA ARG A 317 14.07 -0.79 11.57
C ARG A 317 14.61 0.16 10.49
N THR A 318 14.99 -0.26 9.28
CA THR A 318 15.39 0.74 8.23
C THR A 318 14.94 0.43 6.80
N SER A 319 13.89 -0.38 6.63
CA SER A 319 13.41 -0.81 5.31
C SER A 319 12.36 0.16 4.75
N SER A 320 12.75 0.87 3.68
CA SER A 320 12.07 1.96 2.96
C SER A 320 10.76 1.58 2.24
N GLY A 321 9.86 0.84 2.88
CA GLY A 321 8.50 0.61 2.38
C GLY A 321 7.41 0.88 3.42
N PHE A 322 7.80 1.12 4.68
CA PHE A 322 6.91 1.41 5.79
C PHE A 322 7.55 2.53 6.60
N ALA A 323 6.88 3.68 6.66
CA ALA A 323 7.38 4.98 7.13
C ALA A 323 8.44 5.63 6.22
N THR A 324 8.05 6.67 5.49
CA THR A 324 8.99 7.78 5.27
C THR A 324 8.94 8.66 6.52
N PRO A 325 10.03 8.80 7.29
CA PRO A 325 10.18 10.02 8.07
C PRO A 325 10.12 11.17 7.07
N SER A 326 9.37 12.22 7.40
CA SER A 326 9.28 13.47 6.64
C SER A 326 10.63 13.81 6.00
N LEU A 327 10.74 13.71 4.68
CA LEU A 327 11.93 14.14 3.96
C LEU A 327 12.09 15.64 4.23
N PRO A 328 13.24 16.11 4.75
CA PRO A 328 13.50 17.53 4.80
C PRO A 328 13.50 18.05 3.36
N THR A 329 12.74 19.11 3.13
CA THR A 329 12.71 19.90 1.89
C THR A 329 14.11 20.42 1.58
N GLY A 330 14.90 19.65 0.85
CA GLY A 330 16.25 20.01 0.48
C GLY A 330 16.89 18.98 -0.44
N ASN A 331 16.88 19.28 -1.73
CA ASN A 331 17.75 18.73 -2.79
C ASN A 331 18.24 17.29 -2.59
N VAL A 332 17.41 16.32 -2.95
CA VAL A 332 17.90 14.97 -3.29
C VAL A 332 17.67 14.80 -4.78
N GLU A 333 18.75 14.78 -5.56
CA GLU A 333 18.74 14.39 -6.96
C GLU A 333 18.02 13.05 -7.10
N ARG A 334 16.89 13.06 -7.81
CA ARG A 334 16.12 11.86 -8.14
C ARG A 334 17.02 10.89 -8.90
N ASP A 335 17.08 9.64 -8.46
CA ASP A 335 17.82 8.58 -9.15
C ASP A 335 17.32 8.46 -10.60
N ALA A 336 18.23 8.55 -11.56
CA ALA A 336 17.94 8.68 -12.99
C ALA A 336 17.19 7.48 -13.60
N LYS A 337 16.99 6.40 -12.83
CA LYS A 337 16.25 5.19 -13.25
C LYS A 337 14.74 5.26 -13.04
N ASN A 338 14.22 6.23 -12.29
CA ASN A 338 12.77 6.42 -12.03
C ASN A 338 12.16 7.54 -12.92
N ARG A 339 12.63 7.68 -14.15
CA ARG A 339 12.25 8.79 -15.05
C ARG A 339 10.95 8.55 -15.83
N ASP A 340 10.18 7.54 -15.46
CA ASP A 340 8.82 7.36 -15.94
C ASP A 340 7.88 8.07 -14.97
N ASP A 341 7.36 9.22 -15.39
CA ASP A 341 6.41 10.02 -14.60
C ASP A 341 5.18 9.21 -14.15
N SER A 342 4.89 8.07 -14.81
CA SER A 342 3.78 7.19 -14.43
C SER A 342 4.01 6.34 -13.17
N ASN A 343 5.27 6.16 -12.76
CA ASN A 343 5.67 5.32 -11.60
C ASN A 343 6.12 6.13 -10.38
N VAL A 344 5.88 7.45 -10.38
CA VAL A 344 6.19 8.32 -9.24
C VAL A 344 5.22 8.01 -8.10
N GLU A 345 5.76 7.69 -6.91
CA GLU A 345 4.97 7.52 -5.70
C GLU A 345 4.55 8.86 -5.11
N GLU A 346 3.27 8.96 -4.74
CA GLU A 346 2.76 10.02 -3.88
C GLU A 346 3.53 10.03 -2.55
N ASP A 347 3.84 11.22 -2.02
CA ASP A 347 4.28 11.31 -0.63
C ASP A 347 3.13 10.97 0.33
N THR A 348 3.45 10.73 1.61
CA THR A 348 2.46 10.34 2.63
C THR A 348 1.35 11.37 2.79
N ALA A 349 1.65 12.67 2.68
CA ALA A 349 0.65 13.72 2.83
C ALA A 349 -0.32 13.74 1.64
N ALA A 350 0.18 13.57 0.42
CA ALA A 350 -0.63 13.45 -0.79
C ALA A 350 -1.51 12.19 -0.76
N LEU A 351 -0.93 11.05 -0.33
CA LEU A 351 -1.66 9.80 -0.13
C LEU A 351 -2.81 9.98 0.89
N ASP A 352 -2.53 10.54 2.06
CA ASP A 352 -3.54 10.76 3.10
C ASP A 352 -4.69 11.65 2.61
N LYS A 353 -4.37 12.74 1.89
CA LYS A 353 -5.39 13.61 1.29
C LYS A 353 -6.23 12.88 0.24
N ARG A 354 -5.63 12.04 -0.59
CA ARG A 354 -6.36 11.25 -1.59
C ARG A 354 -7.29 10.25 -0.93
N LEU A 355 -6.84 9.56 0.13
CA LEU A 355 -7.66 8.64 0.92
C LEU A 355 -8.85 9.37 1.56
N VAL A 356 -8.62 10.52 2.19
CA VAL A 356 -9.68 11.33 2.80
C VAL A 356 -10.66 11.83 1.75
N ALA A 357 -10.17 12.33 0.61
CA ALA A 357 -11.03 12.70 -0.50
C ALA A 357 -11.90 11.53 -0.94
N GLY A 358 -11.33 10.34 -1.15
CA GLY A 358 -12.07 9.11 -1.48
C GLY A 358 -13.16 8.81 -0.47
N ALA A 359 -12.79 8.78 0.82
CA ALA A 359 -13.70 8.43 1.91
C ALA A 359 -14.86 9.41 2.06
N LEU A 360 -14.63 10.72 1.90
CA LEU A 360 -15.69 11.73 1.91
C LEU A 360 -16.69 11.53 0.77
N ALA A 361 -16.23 11.15 -0.42
CA ALA A 361 -17.11 10.88 -1.56
C ALA A 361 -17.93 9.59 -1.36
N VAL A 362 -17.32 8.54 -0.81
CA VAL A 362 -18.04 7.30 -0.45
C VAL A 362 -19.09 7.59 0.61
N LEU A 363 -18.74 8.31 1.69
CA LEU A 363 -19.66 8.72 2.74
C LEU A 363 -20.86 9.51 2.18
N THR A 364 -20.59 10.47 1.29
CA THR A 364 -21.63 11.25 0.61
C THR A 364 -22.55 10.34 -0.22
N SER A 365 -21.97 9.38 -0.96
CA SER A 365 -22.73 8.42 -1.76
C SER A 365 -23.61 7.53 -0.88
N THR A 366 -23.09 7.02 0.24
CA THR A 366 -23.85 6.22 1.20
C THR A 366 -25.05 6.99 1.76
N LEU A 367 -24.86 8.25 2.19
CA LEU A 367 -25.94 9.10 2.70
C LEU A 367 -27.01 9.37 1.64
N HIS A 368 -26.61 9.59 0.38
CA HIS A 368 -27.54 9.83 -0.71
C HIS A 368 -28.46 8.63 -0.99
N HIS A 369 -27.94 7.40 -0.89
CA HIS A 369 -28.71 6.19 -1.19
C HIS A 369 -29.45 5.62 0.03
N GLN A 370 -29.04 5.97 1.24
CA GLN A 370 -29.64 5.49 2.48
C GLN A 370 -29.87 6.66 3.45
N PRO A 371 -30.89 7.51 3.21
CA PRO A 371 -31.19 8.68 4.04
C PRO A 371 -31.80 8.34 5.41
N GLY A 372 -31.83 7.06 5.82
CA GLY A 372 -32.49 6.60 7.03
C GLY A 372 -31.74 6.90 8.34
N SER A 373 -32.50 7.07 9.42
CA SER A 373 -31.98 7.36 10.79
C SER A 373 -30.94 6.34 11.26
N GLU A 374 -31.09 5.06 10.90
CA GLU A 374 -30.15 4.00 11.31
C GLU A 374 -28.74 4.18 10.74
N VAL A 375 -28.64 4.58 9.46
CA VAL A 375 -27.33 4.83 8.84
C VAL A 375 -26.70 6.08 9.44
N ILE A 376 -27.48 7.13 9.69
CA ILE A 376 -27.00 8.36 10.32
C ILE A 376 -26.46 8.08 11.73
N GLN A 377 -27.16 7.28 12.54
CA GLN A 377 -26.66 6.84 13.86
C GLN A 377 -25.33 6.09 13.73
N LYS A 378 -25.21 5.20 12.74
CA LYS A 378 -23.94 4.51 12.44
C LYS A 378 -22.83 5.45 11.97
N LEU A 379 -23.12 6.68 11.58
CA LEU A 379 -22.15 7.66 11.10
C LEU A 379 -21.89 8.80 12.10
N GLU A 380 -22.57 8.80 13.26
CA GLU A 380 -22.57 9.90 14.24
C GLU A 380 -21.15 10.30 14.68
N ASP A 381 -20.26 9.34 14.90
CA ASP A 381 -18.89 9.59 15.32
C ASP A 381 -18.07 10.31 14.23
N MET A 382 -18.28 9.97 12.95
CA MET A 382 -17.68 10.68 11.83
C MET A 382 -18.28 12.06 11.62
N LEU A 383 -19.60 12.19 11.73
CA LEU A 383 -20.31 13.47 11.61
C LEU A 383 -20.07 14.40 12.80
N SER A 384 -19.64 13.88 13.95
CA SER A 384 -19.23 14.69 15.10
C SER A 384 -17.72 15.00 15.10
N SER A 385 -16.97 14.43 14.15
CA SER A 385 -15.52 14.51 14.14
C SER A 385 -15.01 15.88 13.65
N ARG A 386 -14.20 16.52 14.49
CA ARG A 386 -13.47 17.73 14.10
C ARG A 386 -12.54 17.50 12.91
N LEU A 387 -12.00 16.28 12.74
CA LEU A 387 -11.11 15.96 11.61
C LEU A 387 -11.87 16.02 10.29
N VAL A 388 -13.09 15.47 10.25
CA VAL A 388 -13.95 15.51 9.08
C VAL A 388 -14.25 16.96 8.71
N TRP A 389 -14.72 17.77 9.65
CA TRP A 389 -15.10 19.16 9.36
C TRP A 389 -13.94 20.11 9.13
N ALA A 390 -12.75 19.82 9.66
CA ALA A 390 -11.54 20.55 9.31
C ALA A 390 -11.25 20.48 7.80
N SER A 391 -11.72 19.43 7.11
CA SER A 391 -11.57 19.25 5.66
C SER A 391 -12.26 20.33 4.83
N LEU A 392 -13.20 21.10 5.39
CA LEU A 392 -13.83 22.24 4.71
C LEU A 392 -12.89 23.44 4.56
N SER A 393 -11.91 23.57 5.46
CA SER A 393 -11.16 24.80 5.61
C SER A 393 -10.01 24.90 4.60
N PRO A 394 -9.85 26.05 3.91
CA PRO A 394 -8.65 26.37 3.15
C PRO A 394 -7.49 26.84 4.03
N HIS A 395 -7.68 26.88 5.36
CA HIS A 395 -6.67 27.29 6.32
C HIS A 395 -6.15 26.07 7.08
N ASN A 396 -4.87 26.15 7.46
CA ASN A 396 -4.29 25.19 8.36
C ASN A 396 -4.78 25.52 9.78
N LEU A 397 -6.02 25.13 10.08
CA LEU A 397 -6.71 25.40 11.35
C LEU A 397 -5.98 24.82 12.58
N THR A 398 -4.89 24.09 12.35
CA THR A 398 -4.14 23.38 13.37
C THR A 398 -2.68 23.84 13.45
N GLY A 399 -2.21 24.62 12.47
CA GLY A 399 -0.92 25.32 12.52
C GLY A 399 -0.92 26.59 13.40
N SER A 400 -2.10 27.07 13.82
CA SER A 400 -2.26 28.32 14.59
C SER A 400 -2.24 28.14 16.12
N LEU A 401 -2.07 26.92 16.64
CA LEU A 401 -1.79 26.72 18.07
C LEU A 401 -0.29 26.91 18.33
N GLY A 402 0.13 28.18 18.31
CA GLY A 402 1.43 28.59 18.84
C GLY A 402 1.59 28.13 20.29
N THR A 403 2.63 27.35 20.55
CA THR A 403 3.33 27.25 21.85
C THR A 403 2.45 27.26 23.09
N ARG A 404 1.90 26.11 23.51
CA ARG A 404 1.64 25.72 24.92
C ARG A 404 0.82 24.43 24.99
N SER A 405 1.49 23.29 24.83
CA SER A 405 1.16 21.97 25.43
C SER A 405 1.73 20.86 24.56
N SER A 406 2.86 20.30 25.00
CA SER A 406 3.44 19.10 24.43
C SER A 406 2.60 17.88 24.83
N SER A 407 1.71 17.39 23.97
CA SER A 407 1.33 15.95 23.89
C SER A 407 0.16 15.63 22.93
N SER A 408 -0.62 16.60 22.45
CA SER A 408 -1.64 16.32 21.43
C SER A 408 -0.99 16.35 20.06
N ALA A 409 -1.02 15.23 19.33
CA ALA A 409 -0.59 15.17 17.94
C ALA A 409 -1.26 16.31 17.16
N ALA A 410 -0.48 17.04 16.37
CA ALA A 410 -1.00 18.10 15.51
C ALA A 410 -2.01 17.45 14.55
N VAL A 411 -3.30 17.66 14.82
CA VAL A 411 -4.38 17.35 13.88
C VAL A 411 -4.00 18.02 12.57
N THR A 412 -3.95 17.35 11.43
CA THR A 412 -3.72 18.01 10.14
C THR A 412 -5.06 18.30 9.50
N SER A 413 -5.32 19.57 9.15
CA SER A 413 -6.47 19.88 8.30
C SER A 413 -6.17 19.39 6.89
N PHE A 414 -6.76 18.26 6.48
CA PHE A 414 -6.60 17.73 5.12
C PHE A 414 -7.15 18.68 4.04
N GLY A 415 -8.00 19.64 4.43
CA GLY A 415 -8.54 20.66 3.54
C GLY A 415 -7.54 21.77 3.17
N TYR A 416 -6.51 22.05 3.97
CA TYR A 416 -5.66 23.25 3.81
C TYR A 416 -5.06 23.40 2.40
N ASP A 417 -4.49 22.33 1.87
CA ASP A 417 -3.75 22.31 0.59
C ASP A 417 -4.26 21.22 -0.36
N SER A 418 -5.48 20.73 -0.14
CA SER A 418 -6.15 19.78 -1.04
C SER A 418 -7.52 20.31 -1.50
N PRO A 419 -7.58 20.93 -2.69
CA PRO A 419 -8.86 21.35 -3.27
C PRO A 419 -9.85 20.18 -3.42
N ALA A 420 -9.36 18.98 -3.76
CA ALA A 420 -10.20 17.79 -3.90
C ALA A 420 -10.89 17.38 -2.60
N VAL A 421 -10.14 17.42 -1.47
CA VAL A 421 -10.71 17.15 -0.14
C VAL A 421 -11.78 18.19 0.20
N ARG A 422 -11.47 19.48 0.03
CA ARG A 422 -12.42 20.57 0.32
C ARG A 422 -13.70 20.43 -0.50
N MET A 423 -13.57 20.23 -1.81
CA MET A 423 -14.74 20.07 -2.69
C MET A 423 -15.65 18.95 -2.22
N ARG A 424 -15.08 17.78 -1.88
CA ARG A 424 -15.87 16.62 -1.42
C ARG A 424 -16.44 16.81 -0.02
N ALA A 425 -15.76 17.53 0.87
CA ALA A 425 -16.30 17.92 2.16
C ALA A 425 -17.49 18.89 2.01
N TRP A 426 -17.42 19.85 1.08
CA TRP A 426 -18.55 20.75 0.79
C TRP A 426 -19.73 20.00 0.14
N THR A 427 -19.45 19.02 -0.73
CA THR A 427 -20.50 18.14 -1.26
C THR A 427 -21.18 17.33 -0.15
N LEU A 428 -20.41 16.81 0.80
CA LEU A 428 -20.95 16.12 1.97
C LEU A 428 -21.87 17.03 2.80
N LEU A 429 -21.41 18.25 3.10
CA LEU A 429 -22.20 19.24 3.86
C LEU A 429 -23.50 19.58 3.14
N SER A 430 -23.45 19.82 1.82
CA SER A 430 -24.64 20.09 1.02
C SER A 430 -25.60 18.89 0.98
N CYS A 431 -25.07 17.67 0.91
CA CYS A 431 -25.86 16.44 0.96
C CYS A 431 -26.59 16.31 2.32
N LEU A 432 -25.88 16.54 3.43
CA LEU A 432 -26.47 16.53 4.78
C LEU A 432 -27.55 17.61 4.94
N GLN A 433 -27.31 18.83 4.45
CA GLN A 433 -28.30 19.89 4.51
C GLN A 433 -29.59 19.54 3.76
N ASN A 434 -29.48 18.82 2.65
CA ASN A 434 -30.63 18.44 1.83
C ASN A 434 -31.39 17.23 2.38
N ILE A 435 -30.68 16.27 2.97
CA ILE A 435 -31.26 14.97 3.37
C ILE A 435 -31.61 14.95 4.86
N VAL A 436 -30.77 15.52 5.71
CA VAL A 436 -30.89 15.43 7.18
C VAL A 436 -30.49 16.77 7.83
N PRO A 437 -31.27 17.85 7.64
CA PRO A 437 -30.92 19.16 8.16
C PRO A 437 -30.80 19.19 9.69
N GLU A 438 -31.45 18.25 10.40
CA GLU A 438 -31.43 18.15 11.87
C GLU A 438 -30.07 17.71 12.45
N VAL A 439 -29.17 17.17 11.62
CA VAL A 439 -27.84 16.69 12.05
C VAL A 439 -26.78 17.80 12.05
N LEU A 440 -27.05 18.91 11.35
CA LEU A 440 -26.17 20.09 11.26
C LEU A 440 -26.49 21.10 12.35
#